data_AF-A0A5C6F3C0-F1
#
_entry.id   AF-A0A5C6F3C0-F1
#
_cell.length_a   1.000
_cell.length_b   1.000
_cell.length_c   1.000
_cell.angle_alpha   90.00
_cell.angle_beta   90.00
_cell.angle_gamma   90.00
#
_symmetry.space_group_name_H-M   'P 1'
#
loop_
_entity.id
_entity.type
_entity.pdbx_description
1 polymer ?
#
loop_
_entity_poly.entity_id
_entity_poly.type
_entity_poly.pdbx_seq_one_letter_code
_entity_poly.pdbx_strand_id
1 'polypeptide(L)'
;MNFPVIKRCVRAILLGLLTTVFLCEAISRQNGSTTAQEISSPSTLHAAPAGPGDWSKVRLFGHAFRNDDYTPEQYNFIRDHFAIFTIEKRHAKNIYGATSTEKAAAETAKKLLTNNPDMRVLFYWSTNTAYKQFYTTVRDTVAHHPDWVEEVRKGTVRWTYPNDSARNWWADTADQLVKESALNGVFCDGAPGANARGQLESVERCLQRLSSFIIYNGYRVQSSNKCAAGASTLAHADGVFCEAFFRSSVETADEAVKLMDELLAIPPDKYILCRGAGDGAFGSTHDFTLACYLIIANDYSFYSWGGDENSYAADDSLIYWSEDFDQEIGKPLSKATKNGYAYHRDFEHCSVDVNLETKASTIAWKPVDGKLAFPKDEIKE
;
A
#
# COMPACT_ATOMS: atom_id res chain seq x y z
N MET A 1 -47.18 64.25 -16.53
CA MET A 1 -48.26 63.93 -15.58
C MET A 1 -47.62 63.72 -14.21
N ASN A 2 -48.29 64.16 -13.15
CA ASN A 2 -47.71 64.29 -11.79
C ASN A 2 -48.08 63.12 -10.85
N PHE A 3 -47.34 63.03 -9.74
CA PHE A 3 -47.63 62.29 -8.49
C PHE A 3 -49.07 62.47 -7.95
N PRO A 4 -49.64 61.45 -7.26
CA PRO A 4 -49.89 61.52 -5.78
C PRO A 4 -49.82 60.13 -5.04
N VAL A 5 -49.95 59.95 -3.71
CA VAL A 5 -49.39 60.63 -2.50
C VAL A 5 -49.66 59.78 -1.20
N ILE A 6 -48.63 59.49 -0.38
CA ILE A 6 -48.62 59.31 1.13
C ILE A 6 -49.37 58.14 1.86
N LYS A 7 -48.67 57.55 2.86
CA LYS A 7 -49.02 56.99 4.22
C LYS A 7 -50.51 56.65 4.55
N ARG A 8 -50.87 55.71 5.45
CA ARG A 8 -50.37 55.49 6.85
C ARG A 8 -51.17 54.35 7.52
N CYS A 9 -50.58 53.56 8.43
CA CYS A 9 -51.25 53.17 9.70
C CYS A 9 -50.26 52.54 10.70
N VAL A 10 -50.51 52.74 12.01
CA VAL A 10 -49.61 52.40 13.13
C VAL A 10 -50.44 51.89 14.32
N ARG A 11 -49.98 50.81 14.98
CA ARG A 11 -50.17 50.39 16.39
C ARG A 11 -49.54 48.98 16.51
N ALA A 12 -48.49 48.65 17.26
CA ALA A 12 -47.84 49.19 18.47
C ALA A 12 -48.53 48.80 19.81
N ILE A 13 -47.72 48.18 20.70
CA ILE A 13 -47.83 48.05 22.17
C ILE A 13 -48.79 46.94 22.70
N LEU A 14 -48.52 46.20 23.80
CA LEU A 14 -47.29 45.75 24.51
C LEU A 14 -47.69 44.84 25.73
N LEU A 15 -46.85 43.87 26.12
CA LEU A 15 -46.60 43.32 27.48
C LEU A 15 -47.67 42.54 28.31
N GLY A 16 -47.18 41.68 29.23
CA GLY A 16 -47.90 41.02 30.34
C GLY A 16 -47.92 39.47 30.26
N LEU A 17 -46.89 38.68 30.61
CA LEU A 17 -46.07 38.52 31.83
C LEU A 17 -46.69 37.65 32.97
N LEU A 18 -46.18 36.41 33.08
CA LEU A 18 -45.90 35.57 34.27
C LEU A 18 -46.99 34.79 35.09
N THR A 19 -46.59 33.55 35.46
CA THR A 19 -46.88 32.77 36.71
C THR A 19 -48.30 32.16 36.94
N THR A 20 -48.53 31.00 37.58
CA THR A 20 -47.69 30.03 38.35
C THR A 20 -48.31 28.60 38.45
N VAL A 21 -47.48 27.54 38.44
CA VAL A 21 -47.37 26.39 39.40
C VAL A 21 -48.55 25.39 39.69
N PHE A 22 -48.30 24.10 39.36
CA PHE A 22 -48.74 22.80 39.98
C PHE A 22 -50.26 22.50 40.11
N LEU A 23 -50.79 21.26 40.19
CA LEU A 23 -50.30 19.97 40.73
C LEU A 23 -50.91 18.74 39.99
N CYS A 24 -50.38 17.53 40.28
CA CYS A 24 -50.78 16.20 39.75
C CYS A 24 -52.22 15.75 40.10
N GLU A 25 -52.83 14.88 39.28
CA GLU A 25 -52.92 13.42 39.55
C GLU A 25 -53.47 12.60 38.36
N ALA A 26 -53.44 11.27 38.47
CA ALA A 26 -53.49 10.33 37.34
C ALA A 26 -54.90 9.75 37.03
N ILE A 27 -55.06 9.12 35.85
CA ILE A 27 -55.45 7.69 35.74
C ILE A 27 -55.27 7.17 34.30
N SER A 28 -54.58 6.03 34.23
CA SER A 28 -54.44 5.04 33.15
C SER A 28 -55.34 5.11 31.90
N ARG A 29 -54.72 4.98 30.73
CA ARG A 29 -55.05 3.90 29.76
C ARG A 29 -53.81 3.48 28.97
N GLN A 30 -53.51 2.18 29.01
CA GLN A 30 -52.45 1.56 28.19
C GLN A 30 -52.81 1.66 26.70
N ASN A 31 -51.79 1.79 25.85
CA ASN A 31 -51.74 1.10 24.55
C ASN A 31 -50.31 1.10 23.97
N GLY A 32 -49.87 -0.06 23.48
CA GLY A 32 -48.92 -0.19 22.37
C GLY A 32 -47.50 0.35 22.59
N SER A 33 -46.67 -0.42 23.29
CA SER A 33 -45.21 -0.30 23.17
C SER A 33 -44.75 -0.67 21.76
N THR A 34 -44.17 0.28 21.04
CA THR A 34 -43.19 -0.02 19.97
C THR A 34 -42.04 0.98 20.08
N THR A 35 -41.16 0.77 21.06
CA THR A 35 -39.87 1.45 21.10
C THR A 35 -39.11 1.12 19.82
N ALA A 36 -38.87 2.12 18.98
CA ALA A 36 -37.83 2.03 17.97
C ALA A 36 -36.51 1.83 18.72
N GLN A 37 -35.97 0.61 18.70
CA GLN A 37 -34.56 0.43 19.01
C GLN A 37 -33.79 1.23 17.96
N GLU A 38 -33.06 2.25 18.41
CA GLU A 38 -31.90 2.70 17.65
C GLU A 38 -31.03 1.46 17.45
N ILE A 39 -31.01 0.96 16.21
CA ILE A 39 -29.95 0.05 15.79
C ILE A 39 -28.71 0.93 15.75
N SER A 40 -28.02 1.02 16.89
CA SER A 40 -26.63 1.41 16.92
C SER A 40 -25.93 0.47 15.93
N SER A 41 -25.57 1.01 14.76
CA SER A 41 -24.74 0.28 13.81
C SER A 41 -23.58 -0.29 14.59
N PRO A 42 -23.31 -1.61 14.56
CA PRO A 42 -22.14 -2.14 15.23
C PRO A 42 -20.97 -1.36 14.67
N SER A 43 -20.20 -0.72 15.55
CA SER A 43 -18.90 -0.20 15.19
C SER A 43 -18.14 -1.39 14.62
N THR A 44 -18.04 -1.46 13.29
CA THR A 44 -17.31 -2.51 12.60
C THR A 44 -15.86 -2.29 12.97
N LEU A 45 -15.46 -2.94 14.07
CA LEU A 45 -14.06 -3.01 14.47
C LEU A 45 -13.37 -3.62 13.25
N HIS A 46 -12.60 -2.77 12.59
CA HIS A 46 -11.81 -3.16 11.45
C HIS A 46 -10.90 -4.33 11.88
N ALA A 47 -10.72 -5.31 10.99
CA ALA A 47 -10.14 -6.61 11.33
C ALA A 47 -8.69 -6.60 11.87
N ALA A 48 -8.01 -5.45 11.87
CA ALA A 48 -6.64 -5.25 12.37
C ALA A 48 -5.66 -6.25 11.73
N PRO A 49 -5.35 -6.12 10.42
CA PRO A 49 -4.40 -6.97 9.74
C PRO A 49 -3.03 -6.87 10.41
N ALA A 50 -2.27 -7.96 10.33
CA ALA A 50 -0.99 -8.08 11.01
C ALA A 50 -0.05 -6.92 10.60
N GLY A 51 0.21 -6.04 11.56
CA GLY A 51 1.06 -4.86 11.43
C GLY A 51 2.52 -5.14 11.82
N PRO A 52 3.36 -4.10 11.91
CA PRO A 52 4.75 -4.27 12.31
C PRO A 52 4.92 -5.02 13.63
N GLY A 53 5.77 -6.06 13.65
CA GLY A 53 6.03 -6.90 14.81
C GLY A 53 4.91 -7.87 15.20
N ASP A 54 3.76 -7.85 14.52
CA ASP A 54 2.72 -8.87 14.70
C ASP A 54 3.08 -10.11 13.89
N TRP A 55 3.35 -11.20 14.61
CA TRP A 55 3.71 -12.50 14.05
C TRP A 55 2.56 -13.52 14.10
N SER A 56 1.33 -13.09 14.44
CA SER A 56 0.16 -13.98 14.45
C SER A 56 -0.03 -14.68 13.11
N LYS A 57 0.06 -13.94 12.00
CA LYS A 57 -0.10 -14.43 10.62
C LYS A 57 0.73 -13.62 9.63
N VAL A 58 0.59 -13.90 8.33
CA VAL A 58 1.30 -13.18 7.27
C VAL A 58 0.92 -11.69 7.31
N ARG A 59 1.91 -10.81 7.40
CA ARG A 59 1.74 -9.35 7.29
C ARG A 59 1.59 -8.98 5.82
N LEU A 60 0.44 -8.44 5.43
CA LEU A 60 0.11 -8.16 4.04
C LEU A 60 0.11 -6.66 3.71
N PHE A 61 0.48 -6.35 2.47
CA PHE A 61 0.31 -5.03 1.87
C PHE A 61 -0.43 -5.12 0.54
N GLY A 62 -1.15 -4.06 0.18
CA GLY A 62 -1.84 -3.94 -1.10
C GLY A 62 -1.22 -2.85 -1.98
N HIS A 63 -1.36 -2.99 -3.29
CA HIS A 63 -0.81 -2.05 -4.26
C HIS A 63 -1.65 -2.13 -5.55
N ALA A 64 -2.50 -1.15 -5.81
CA ALA A 64 -3.40 -1.20 -6.97
C ALA A 64 -3.87 0.19 -7.46
N PHE A 65 -4.46 0.22 -8.66
CA PHE A 65 -5.33 1.27 -9.15
C PHE A 65 -6.66 0.66 -9.64
N ARG A 66 -7.64 1.52 -9.88
CA ARG A 66 -8.84 1.21 -10.67
C ARG A 66 -9.12 2.40 -11.57
N ASN A 67 -9.70 2.21 -12.76
CA ASN A 67 -9.98 3.35 -13.64
C ASN A 67 -11.12 4.22 -13.08
N ASP A 68 -12.11 3.56 -12.47
CA ASP A 68 -13.10 4.15 -11.56
C ASP A 68 -12.55 4.17 -10.12
N ASP A 69 -13.38 4.55 -9.17
CA ASP A 69 -13.09 4.38 -7.74
C ASP A 69 -13.21 2.89 -7.33
N TYR A 70 -12.63 2.49 -6.21
CA TYR A 70 -12.82 1.13 -5.67
C TYR A 70 -14.29 0.89 -5.29
N THR A 71 -14.78 -0.35 -5.45
CA THR A 71 -16.13 -0.70 -4.97
C THR A 71 -16.14 -0.81 -3.43
N PRO A 72 -17.32 -0.79 -2.78
CA PRO A 72 -17.42 -1.02 -1.33
C PRO A 72 -16.75 -2.33 -0.88
N GLU A 73 -16.81 -3.39 -1.70
CA GLU A 73 -16.18 -4.68 -1.43
C GLU A 73 -14.65 -4.56 -1.47
N GLN A 74 -14.09 -3.90 -2.50
CA GLN A 74 -12.65 -3.62 -2.59
C GLN A 74 -12.18 -2.72 -1.44
N TYR A 75 -12.96 -1.71 -1.04
CA TYR A 75 -12.67 -0.88 0.13
C TYR A 75 -12.66 -1.69 1.44
N ASN A 76 -13.64 -2.57 1.64
CA ASN A 76 -13.69 -3.47 2.81
C ASN A 76 -12.50 -4.44 2.81
N PHE A 77 -12.14 -5.01 1.65
CA PHE A 77 -11.00 -5.91 1.53
C PHE A 77 -9.67 -5.20 1.84
N ILE A 78 -9.43 -4.01 1.26
CA ILE A 78 -8.24 -3.22 1.57
C ILE A 78 -8.17 -2.92 3.07
N ARG A 79 -9.32 -2.49 3.64
CA ARG A 79 -9.45 -2.19 5.06
C ARG A 79 -8.98 -3.38 5.90
N ASP A 80 -9.58 -4.55 5.72
CA ASP A 80 -9.44 -5.69 6.64
C ASP A 80 -8.16 -6.51 6.45
N HIS A 81 -7.53 -6.46 5.26
CA HIS A 81 -6.39 -7.33 4.94
C HIS A 81 -5.05 -6.62 4.83
N PHE A 82 -4.97 -5.30 4.65
CA PHE A 82 -3.69 -4.60 4.40
C PHE A 82 -3.31 -3.58 5.47
N ALA A 83 -2.12 -3.74 6.04
CA ALA A 83 -1.53 -2.76 6.95
C ALA A 83 -0.86 -1.58 6.21
N ILE A 84 -0.48 -1.81 4.95
CA ILE A 84 0.10 -0.80 4.05
C ILE A 84 -0.61 -0.89 2.71
N PHE A 85 -1.05 0.24 2.15
CA PHE A 85 -1.72 0.27 0.84
C PHE A 85 -1.16 1.36 -0.08
N THR A 86 -0.65 0.99 -1.24
CA THR A 86 -0.17 1.95 -2.26
C THR A 86 -1.25 2.21 -3.31
N ILE A 87 -1.61 3.47 -3.48
CA ILE A 87 -2.52 3.92 -4.55
C ILE A 87 -1.67 4.21 -5.79
N GLU A 88 -1.84 3.39 -6.83
CA GLU A 88 -1.13 3.52 -8.11
C GLU A 88 -1.55 4.77 -8.89
N LYS A 89 -0.67 5.16 -9.83
CA LYS A 89 -0.97 6.15 -10.86
C LYS A 89 -2.26 5.79 -11.60
N ARG A 90 -2.97 6.80 -12.13
CA ARG A 90 -4.21 6.62 -12.94
C ARG A 90 -5.44 6.13 -12.14
N HIS A 91 -5.34 5.92 -10.82
CA HIS A 91 -6.52 5.58 -9.99
C HIS A 91 -7.65 6.62 -10.13
N ALA A 92 -8.91 6.16 -10.19
CA ALA A 92 -10.13 6.97 -10.31
C ALA A 92 -10.15 8.02 -11.44
N LYS A 93 -9.39 7.80 -12.52
CA LYS A 93 -9.33 8.72 -13.69
C LYS A 93 -10.67 8.96 -14.39
N ASN A 94 -11.63 8.03 -14.28
CA ASN A 94 -12.97 8.16 -14.85
C ASN A 94 -13.85 9.12 -14.01
N ILE A 95 -13.52 9.30 -12.73
CA ILE A 95 -14.22 10.17 -11.78
C ILE A 95 -13.61 11.59 -11.79
N TYR A 96 -12.27 11.68 -11.78
CA TYR A 96 -11.55 12.94 -11.58
C TYR A 96 -10.82 13.46 -12.84
N GLY A 97 -10.82 12.71 -13.95
CA GLY A 97 -10.17 13.06 -15.21
C GLY A 97 -8.82 12.37 -15.43
N ALA A 98 -8.26 12.45 -16.65
CA ALA A 98 -7.06 11.69 -16.99
C ALA A 98 -5.80 12.07 -16.19
N THR A 99 -5.62 13.36 -15.88
CA THR A 99 -4.44 13.91 -15.18
C THR A 99 -4.72 14.18 -13.69
N SER A 100 -5.40 13.26 -13.01
CA SER A 100 -5.96 13.50 -11.67
C SER A 100 -5.27 12.74 -10.52
N THR A 101 -4.14 12.09 -10.74
CA THR A 101 -3.58 11.11 -9.78
C THR A 101 -3.36 11.72 -8.40
N GLU A 102 -2.85 12.96 -8.31
CA GLU A 102 -2.64 13.68 -7.05
C GLU A 102 -3.94 13.81 -6.24
N LYS A 103 -5.01 14.26 -6.91
CA LYS A 103 -6.35 14.43 -6.30
C LYS A 103 -6.98 13.09 -5.96
N ALA A 104 -6.90 12.11 -6.85
CA ALA A 104 -7.47 10.79 -6.66
C ALA A 104 -6.85 10.08 -5.44
N ALA A 105 -5.52 10.12 -5.32
CA ALA A 105 -4.83 9.55 -4.17
C ALA A 105 -5.23 10.23 -2.85
N ALA A 106 -5.31 11.57 -2.83
CA ALA A 106 -5.71 12.33 -1.65
C ALA A 106 -7.16 12.04 -1.19
N GLU A 107 -8.11 11.90 -2.12
CA GLU A 107 -9.51 11.56 -1.78
C GLU A 107 -9.70 10.09 -1.40
N THR A 108 -8.98 9.17 -2.06
CA THR A 108 -9.04 7.73 -1.73
C THR A 108 -8.37 7.43 -0.38
N ALA A 109 -7.28 8.13 -0.03
CA ALA A 109 -6.65 8.02 1.30
C ALA A 109 -7.62 8.39 2.44
N LYS A 110 -8.42 9.45 2.27
CA LYS A 110 -9.45 9.83 3.27
C LYS A 110 -10.46 8.71 3.49
N LYS A 111 -10.96 8.08 2.42
CA LYS A 111 -11.93 6.98 2.49
C LYS A 111 -11.35 5.75 3.18
N LEU A 112 -10.12 5.38 2.80
CA LEU A 112 -9.38 4.26 3.38
C LEU A 112 -9.19 4.44 4.90
N LEU A 113 -8.69 5.60 5.32
CA LEU A 113 -8.40 5.89 6.72
C LEU A 113 -9.63 6.18 7.59
N THR A 114 -10.81 6.38 6.98
CA THR A 114 -12.06 6.62 7.73
C THR A 114 -12.44 5.41 8.60
N ASN A 115 -12.18 4.20 8.12
CA ASN A 115 -12.53 2.95 8.81
C ASN A 115 -11.32 2.12 9.28
N ASN A 116 -10.10 2.53 8.93
CA ASN A 116 -8.83 1.92 9.39
C ASN A 116 -7.78 3.04 9.50
N PRO A 117 -7.72 3.79 10.62
CA PRO A 117 -6.80 4.91 10.78
C PRO A 117 -5.33 4.49 11.00
N ASP A 118 -5.07 3.20 11.28
CA ASP A 118 -3.73 2.66 11.56
C ASP A 118 -3.00 2.19 10.29
N MET A 119 -3.72 1.95 9.19
CA MET A 119 -3.15 1.62 7.89
C MET A 119 -2.26 2.75 7.37
N ARG A 120 -1.18 2.38 6.68
CA ARG A 120 -0.31 3.32 5.98
C ARG A 120 -0.64 3.41 4.50
N VAL A 121 -1.29 4.50 4.09
CA VAL A 121 -1.63 4.76 2.68
C VAL A 121 -0.51 5.55 1.99
N LEU A 122 0.01 5.01 0.88
CA LEU A 122 1.14 5.56 0.12
C LEU A 122 0.72 6.10 -1.24
N PHE A 123 1.31 7.23 -1.64
CA PHE A 123 1.13 7.85 -2.94
C PHE A 123 2.20 7.38 -3.94
N TYR A 124 1.80 6.79 -5.07
CA TYR A 124 2.75 6.49 -6.14
C TYR A 124 3.34 7.76 -6.75
N TRP A 125 4.68 7.83 -6.79
CA TRP A 125 5.46 8.90 -7.39
C TRP A 125 6.67 8.31 -8.14
N SER A 126 6.85 8.64 -9.43
CA SER A 126 7.91 7.98 -10.21
C SER A 126 9.24 8.75 -10.18
N THR A 127 10.29 8.04 -9.77
CA THR A 127 11.71 8.45 -9.85
C THR A 127 12.29 8.39 -11.27
N ASN A 128 11.47 8.01 -12.25
CA ASN A 128 11.97 7.54 -13.54
C ASN A 128 11.17 8.05 -14.74
N THR A 129 9.84 7.86 -14.75
CA THR A 129 8.97 8.34 -15.84
C THR A 129 8.28 9.64 -15.44
N ALA A 130 8.34 10.67 -16.28
CA ALA A 130 7.57 11.89 -16.07
C ALA A 130 6.14 11.71 -16.63
N TYR A 131 5.24 11.09 -15.87
CA TYR A 131 3.89 10.72 -16.30
C TYR A 131 2.92 11.92 -16.53
N LYS A 132 3.26 12.84 -17.44
CA LYS A 132 2.45 14.02 -17.82
C LYS A 132 1.02 13.73 -18.29
N GLN A 133 0.70 12.47 -18.61
CA GLN A 133 -0.64 12.01 -18.96
C GLN A 133 -1.50 11.62 -17.76
N PHE A 134 -0.93 11.47 -16.55
CA PHE A 134 -1.62 11.02 -15.33
C PHE A 134 -1.59 12.04 -14.18
N TYR A 135 -0.69 13.02 -14.24
CA TYR A 135 -0.44 14.00 -13.18
C TYR A 135 -0.55 15.42 -13.76
N THR A 136 -1.33 16.28 -13.12
CA THR A 136 -1.46 17.69 -13.53
C THR A 136 -0.17 18.45 -13.25
N THR A 137 0.42 18.27 -12.06
CA THR A 137 1.60 19.02 -11.63
C THR A 137 2.84 18.63 -12.44
N VAL A 138 2.98 17.35 -12.81
CA VAL A 138 4.04 16.88 -13.73
C VAL A 138 3.84 17.45 -15.13
N ARG A 139 2.61 17.43 -15.66
CA ARG A 139 2.30 17.95 -17.00
C ARG A 139 2.69 19.42 -17.13
N ASP A 140 2.26 20.22 -16.16
CA ASP A 140 2.44 21.66 -16.20
C ASP A 140 3.91 22.02 -15.94
N THR A 141 4.60 21.31 -15.05
CA THR A 141 6.04 21.52 -14.82
C THR A 141 6.87 21.16 -16.05
N VAL A 142 6.61 20.02 -16.71
CA VAL A 142 7.31 19.61 -17.94
C VAL A 142 7.06 20.58 -19.11
N ALA A 143 5.92 21.28 -19.11
CA ALA A 143 5.64 22.33 -20.11
C ALA A 143 6.47 23.61 -19.88
N HIS A 144 6.76 23.97 -18.62
CA HIS A 144 7.58 25.14 -18.28
C HIS A 144 9.09 24.82 -18.24
N HIS A 145 9.46 23.58 -17.93
CA HIS A 145 10.83 23.08 -17.80
C HIS A 145 11.05 21.84 -18.67
N PRO A 146 11.03 21.98 -20.01
CA PRO A 146 11.25 20.86 -20.92
C PRO A 146 12.67 20.28 -20.83
N ASP A 147 13.62 21.01 -20.24
CA ASP A 147 15.00 20.58 -19.96
C ASP A 147 15.12 19.61 -18.78
N TRP A 148 14.09 19.51 -17.92
CA TRP A 148 14.07 18.57 -16.78
C TRP A 148 13.70 17.14 -17.17
N VAL A 149 13.39 16.92 -18.45
CA VAL A 149 13.06 15.62 -19.01
C VAL A 149 13.73 15.38 -20.36
N GLU A 150 13.82 14.10 -20.74
CA GLU A 150 14.20 13.64 -22.07
C GLU A 150 13.08 12.75 -22.66
N GLU A 151 12.83 12.83 -23.97
CA GLU A 151 11.94 11.90 -24.66
C GLU A 151 12.73 10.71 -25.20
N VAL A 152 12.70 9.57 -24.48
CA VAL A 152 13.47 8.36 -24.84
C VAL A 152 12.79 7.51 -25.91
N ARG A 153 11.50 7.72 -26.13
CA ARG A 153 10.67 7.11 -27.18
C ARG A 153 9.41 7.94 -27.34
N LYS A 154 8.82 8.00 -28.54
CA LYS A 154 7.56 8.71 -28.82
C LYS A 154 6.51 8.51 -27.70
N GLY A 155 6.15 9.60 -27.01
CA GLY A 155 5.19 9.64 -25.90
C GLY A 155 5.73 9.25 -24.52
N THR A 156 6.98 8.81 -24.40
CA THR A 156 7.64 8.37 -23.17
C THR A 156 8.73 9.35 -22.77
N VAL A 157 8.44 10.19 -21.78
CA VAL A 157 9.39 11.15 -21.20
C VAL A 157 9.93 10.66 -19.86
N ARG A 158 11.21 10.94 -19.60
CA ARG A 158 11.98 10.48 -18.44
C ARG A 158 12.61 11.65 -17.71
N TRP A 159 12.71 11.58 -16.39
CA TRP A 159 13.42 12.62 -15.61
C TRP A 159 14.93 12.59 -15.87
N THR A 160 15.52 13.78 -16.03
CA THR A 160 16.98 14.00 -16.22
C THR A 160 17.66 14.66 -15.03
N TYR A 161 16.88 15.21 -14.09
CA TYR A 161 17.34 15.85 -12.84
C TYR A 161 18.52 16.84 -13.00
N PRO A 162 18.44 17.81 -13.93
CA PRO A 162 19.61 18.56 -14.41
C PRO A 162 20.26 19.49 -13.38
N ASN A 163 19.55 19.84 -12.30
CA ASN A 163 20.02 20.76 -11.26
C ASN A 163 19.23 20.54 -9.95
N ASP A 164 19.63 21.26 -8.88
CA ASP A 164 18.95 21.17 -7.59
C ASP A 164 17.49 21.68 -7.64
N SER A 165 17.15 22.66 -8.49
CA SER A 165 15.76 23.11 -8.62
C SER A 165 14.83 21.99 -9.10
N ALA A 166 15.27 21.18 -10.06
CA ALA A 166 14.52 20.02 -10.54
C ALA A 166 14.37 18.92 -9.48
N ARG A 167 15.43 18.64 -8.72
CA ARG A 167 15.40 17.66 -7.61
C ARG A 167 14.53 18.13 -6.44
N ASN A 168 14.68 19.40 -6.05
CA ASN A 168 13.89 20.02 -4.99
C ASN A 168 12.42 20.02 -5.35
N TRP A 169 12.06 20.45 -6.56
CA TRP A 169 10.67 20.39 -7.04
C TRP A 169 10.09 18.96 -7.00
N TRP A 170 10.86 17.95 -7.44
CA TRP A 170 10.39 16.56 -7.47
C TRP A 170 10.08 16.04 -6.06
N ALA A 171 10.91 16.36 -5.07
CA ALA A 171 10.70 15.96 -3.68
C ALA A 171 9.60 16.80 -3.01
N ASP A 172 9.71 18.12 -3.09
CA ASP A 172 8.81 19.07 -2.41
C ASP A 172 7.35 18.91 -2.88
N THR A 173 7.12 18.58 -4.16
CA THR A 173 5.78 18.30 -4.71
C THR A 173 5.11 17.10 -4.05
N ALA A 174 5.83 15.99 -3.87
CA ALA A 174 5.27 14.79 -3.25
C ALA A 174 5.09 14.98 -1.74
N ASP A 175 6.07 15.61 -1.08
CA ASP A 175 6.03 15.94 0.35
C ASP A 175 4.86 16.89 0.68
N GLN A 176 4.62 17.90 -0.17
CA GLN A 176 3.50 18.83 0.01
C GLN A 176 2.15 18.11 -0.12
N LEU A 177 1.98 17.23 -1.12
CA LEU A 177 0.76 16.44 -1.27
C LEU A 177 0.49 15.54 -0.05
N VAL A 178 1.53 14.92 0.52
CA VAL A 178 1.39 14.14 1.76
C VAL A 178 0.96 15.05 2.92
N LYS A 179 1.63 16.18 3.13
CA LYS A 179 1.36 17.14 4.22
C LYS A 179 -0.04 17.79 4.15
N GLU A 180 -0.57 17.96 2.94
CA GLU A 180 -1.88 18.62 2.71
C GLU A 180 -3.06 17.64 2.57
N SER A 181 -2.84 16.33 2.77
CA SER A 181 -3.86 15.30 2.60
C SER A 181 -3.86 14.26 3.72
N ALA A 182 -4.58 13.15 3.51
CA ALA A 182 -4.62 12.01 4.42
C ALA A 182 -3.58 10.93 4.06
N LEU A 183 -2.71 11.17 3.08
CA LEU A 183 -1.63 10.24 2.73
C LEU A 183 -0.60 10.16 3.86
N ASN A 184 0.01 9.00 4.06
CA ASN A 184 0.98 8.77 5.13
C ASN A 184 2.44 8.69 4.63
N GLY A 185 2.64 8.66 3.31
CA GLY A 185 3.97 8.55 2.72
C GLY A 185 3.95 8.44 1.20
N VAL A 186 5.14 8.25 0.63
CA VAL A 186 5.39 8.19 -0.83
C VAL A 186 5.93 6.81 -1.20
N PHE A 187 5.38 6.25 -2.28
CA PHE A 187 5.92 5.09 -2.97
C PHE A 187 6.70 5.54 -4.21
N CYS A 188 8.03 5.46 -4.12
CA CYS A 188 8.98 5.98 -5.11
C CYS A 188 9.33 4.92 -6.16
N ASP A 189 8.58 4.88 -7.27
CA ASP A 189 8.74 3.83 -8.29
C ASP A 189 9.86 4.11 -9.31
N GLY A 190 10.53 3.04 -9.74
CA GLY A 190 11.36 3.00 -10.94
C GLY A 190 12.85 3.22 -10.75
N ALA A 191 13.38 3.20 -9.51
CA ALA A 191 14.79 3.48 -9.24
C ALA A 191 15.78 2.56 -10.00
N PRO A 192 15.53 1.25 -10.19
CA PRO A 192 16.35 0.40 -11.07
C PRO A 192 16.45 0.89 -12.51
N GLY A 193 15.38 1.50 -13.05
CA GLY A 193 15.35 2.05 -14.40
C GLY A 193 15.96 3.47 -14.50
N ALA A 194 15.99 4.23 -13.41
CA ALA A 194 16.79 5.45 -13.31
C ALA A 194 18.29 5.11 -13.21
N ASN A 195 18.65 4.09 -12.42
CA ASN A 195 20.02 3.54 -12.34
C ASN A 195 20.54 3.09 -13.71
N ALA A 196 19.72 2.40 -14.51
CA ALA A 196 20.08 2.01 -15.88
C ALA A 196 20.38 3.19 -16.83
N ARG A 197 20.01 4.43 -16.48
CA ARG A 197 20.37 5.66 -17.21
C ARG A 197 21.41 6.53 -16.47
N GLY A 198 22.06 6.02 -15.43
CA GLY A 198 23.03 6.78 -14.64
C GLY A 198 22.42 7.87 -13.76
N GLN A 199 21.10 7.82 -13.50
CA GLN A 199 20.37 8.81 -12.71
C GLN A 199 20.19 8.42 -11.24
N LEU A 200 20.84 7.35 -10.75
CA LEU A 200 20.62 6.85 -9.39
C LEU A 200 21.00 7.88 -8.31
N GLU A 201 22.15 8.54 -8.45
CA GLU A 201 22.58 9.57 -7.49
C GLU A 201 21.59 10.75 -7.41
N SER A 202 21.01 11.15 -8.56
CA SER A 202 19.95 12.16 -8.60
C SER A 202 18.70 11.71 -7.85
N VAL A 203 18.32 10.43 -7.98
CA VAL A 203 17.20 9.82 -7.24
C VAL A 203 17.51 9.75 -5.76
N GLU A 204 18.70 9.30 -5.35
CA GLU A 204 19.13 9.23 -3.95
C GLU A 204 19.11 10.60 -3.27
N ARG A 205 19.54 11.67 -3.96
CA ARG A 205 19.41 13.06 -3.50
C ARG A 205 17.95 13.51 -3.37
N CYS A 206 17.06 13.07 -4.25
CA CYS A 206 15.61 13.32 -4.14
C CYS A 206 15.00 12.61 -2.94
N LEU A 207 15.35 11.34 -2.71
CA LEU A 207 14.87 10.56 -1.55
C LEU A 207 15.37 11.16 -0.23
N GLN A 208 16.66 11.54 -0.16
CA GLN A 208 17.27 12.20 1.00
C GLN A 208 16.56 13.51 1.40
N ARG A 209 15.88 14.17 0.46
CA ARG A 209 15.16 15.43 0.69
C ARG A 209 13.73 15.23 1.19
N LEU A 210 13.09 14.10 0.88
CA LEU A 210 11.74 13.81 1.36
C LEU A 210 11.72 13.73 2.89
N SER A 211 10.69 14.32 3.51
CA SER A 211 10.45 14.25 4.96
C SER A 211 9.25 13.38 5.33
N SER A 212 8.46 12.97 4.34
CA SER A 212 7.42 11.95 4.45
C SER A 212 8.02 10.54 4.53
N PHE A 213 7.26 9.55 5.02
CA PHE A 213 7.67 8.14 4.99
C PHE A 213 7.88 7.63 3.55
N ILE A 214 8.93 6.85 3.32
CA ILE A 214 9.42 6.47 1.99
C ILE A 214 9.54 4.95 1.84
N ILE A 215 8.80 4.38 0.89
CA ILE A 215 9.14 3.09 0.27
C ILE A 215 9.56 3.37 -1.17
N TYR A 216 10.63 2.73 -1.65
CA TYR A 216 11.01 2.82 -3.07
C TYR A 216 11.03 1.45 -3.75
N ASN A 217 10.68 1.39 -5.04
CA ASN A 217 10.87 0.17 -5.84
C ASN A 217 12.37 0.00 -6.11
N GLY A 218 12.94 -1.12 -5.66
CA GLY A 218 14.40 -1.31 -5.62
C GLY A 218 14.81 -2.77 -5.56
N TYR A 219 16.08 -2.99 -5.22
CA TYR A 219 16.66 -4.34 -5.03
C TYR A 219 16.42 -5.27 -6.24
N ARG A 220 16.49 -4.72 -7.47
CA ARG A 220 16.35 -5.51 -8.69
C ARG A 220 17.69 -6.15 -9.05
N VAL A 221 17.78 -7.47 -8.94
CA VAL A 221 18.96 -8.24 -9.36
C VAL A 221 19.28 -7.98 -10.84
N GLN A 222 20.57 -7.81 -11.16
CA GLN A 222 21.08 -7.66 -12.52
C GLN A 222 22.00 -8.82 -12.93
N SER A 223 22.56 -9.52 -11.95
CA SER A 223 23.43 -10.68 -12.06
C SER A 223 23.66 -11.24 -10.65
N SER A 224 24.21 -12.45 -10.54
CA SER A 224 24.58 -13.12 -9.28
C SER A 224 25.47 -12.30 -8.32
N ASN A 225 26.11 -11.23 -8.79
CA ASN A 225 26.95 -10.35 -7.97
C ASN A 225 26.42 -8.91 -7.85
N LYS A 226 25.31 -8.54 -8.52
CA LYS A 226 24.90 -7.13 -8.64
C LYS A 226 23.40 -6.92 -8.49
N CYS A 227 23.05 -5.91 -7.69
CA CYS A 227 21.69 -5.44 -7.50
C CYS A 227 21.56 -3.96 -7.90
N ALA A 228 20.43 -3.56 -8.48
CA ALA A 228 20.15 -2.18 -8.86
C ALA A 228 19.26 -1.49 -7.83
N ALA A 229 19.65 -0.27 -7.42
CA ALA A 229 19.02 0.48 -6.34
C ALA A 229 18.94 -0.36 -5.03
N GLY A 230 20.12 -0.82 -4.59
CA GLY A 230 20.32 -1.64 -3.39
C GLY A 230 20.55 -0.79 -2.13
N ALA A 231 21.43 -1.27 -1.24
CA ALA A 231 21.67 -0.67 0.08
C ALA A 231 22.03 0.84 0.08
N SER A 232 22.70 1.37 -0.95
CA SER A 232 22.98 2.82 -1.06
C SER A 232 21.69 3.64 -1.13
N THR A 233 20.70 3.16 -1.87
CA THR A 233 19.41 3.83 -2.06
C THR A 233 18.53 3.66 -0.83
N LEU A 234 18.58 2.49 -0.18
CA LEU A 234 17.87 2.23 1.08
C LEU A 234 18.36 3.10 2.24
N ALA A 235 19.61 3.57 2.23
CA ALA A 235 20.10 4.53 3.21
C ALA A 235 19.30 5.85 3.23
N HIS A 236 18.56 6.14 2.16
CA HIS A 236 17.74 7.35 1.97
C HIS A 236 16.22 7.08 1.99
N ALA A 237 15.78 5.89 2.43
CA ALA A 237 14.37 5.53 2.52
C ALA A 237 14.06 4.73 3.79
N ASP A 238 12.79 4.64 4.19
CA ASP A 238 12.37 3.82 5.33
C ASP A 238 12.24 2.33 4.96
N GLY A 239 12.12 2.02 3.67
CA GLY A 239 12.12 0.65 3.19
C GLY A 239 12.14 0.49 1.69
N VAL A 240 12.13 -0.76 1.25
CA VAL A 240 12.13 -1.17 -0.16
C VAL A 240 10.91 -2.00 -0.50
N PHE A 241 10.39 -1.79 -1.70
CA PHE A 241 9.48 -2.70 -2.39
C PHE A 241 10.27 -3.49 -3.41
N CYS A 242 10.31 -4.81 -3.23
CA CYS A 242 10.93 -5.73 -4.16
C CYS A 242 9.85 -6.21 -5.15
N GLU A 243 9.71 -5.50 -6.28
CA GLU A 243 8.77 -5.89 -7.35
C GLU A 243 9.19 -7.18 -8.06
N ALA A 244 10.51 -7.41 -8.13
CA ALA A 244 11.15 -8.53 -8.79
C ALA A 244 11.46 -9.70 -7.83
N PHE A 245 10.61 -9.88 -6.81
CA PHE A 245 10.80 -10.92 -5.79
C PHE A 245 10.60 -12.30 -6.43
N PHE A 246 11.71 -12.97 -6.78
CA PHE A 246 11.76 -14.27 -7.47
C PHE A 246 11.10 -14.30 -8.87
N ARG A 247 11.06 -13.16 -9.55
CA ARG A 247 10.46 -12.97 -10.88
C ARG A 247 11.21 -11.98 -11.76
N SER A 248 11.04 -12.07 -13.08
CA SER A 248 11.54 -11.16 -14.15
C SER A 248 13.06 -10.92 -14.28
N SER A 249 13.84 -10.95 -13.20
CA SER A 249 15.29 -10.71 -13.20
C SER A 249 16.03 -11.62 -12.24
N VAL A 250 15.44 -12.78 -11.95
CA VAL A 250 15.96 -13.82 -11.05
C VAL A 250 15.70 -15.14 -11.77
N GLU A 251 16.66 -15.58 -12.58
CA GLU A 251 16.50 -16.71 -13.49
C GLU A 251 17.33 -17.92 -13.05
N THR A 252 18.45 -17.66 -12.35
CA THR A 252 19.42 -18.65 -11.86
C THR A 252 19.44 -18.77 -10.33
N ALA A 253 19.94 -19.90 -9.83
CA ALA A 253 20.11 -20.14 -8.39
C ALA A 253 21.04 -19.12 -7.72
N ASP A 254 22.10 -18.67 -8.41
CA ASP A 254 23.01 -17.65 -7.90
C ASP A 254 22.36 -16.25 -7.82
N GLU A 255 21.49 -15.90 -8.78
CA GLU A 255 20.70 -14.66 -8.72
C GLU A 255 19.64 -14.69 -7.62
N ALA A 256 19.05 -15.86 -7.39
CA ALA A 256 18.13 -16.11 -6.30
C ALA A 256 18.84 -15.99 -4.94
N VAL A 257 20.05 -16.56 -4.81
CA VAL A 257 20.94 -16.37 -3.65
C VAL A 257 21.28 -14.88 -3.49
N LYS A 258 21.59 -14.18 -4.57
CA LYS A 258 21.92 -12.75 -4.54
C LYS A 258 20.76 -11.91 -3.99
N LEU A 259 19.52 -12.21 -4.39
CA LEU A 259 18.33 -11.56 -3.84
C LEU A 259 18.19 -11.84 -2.34
N MET A 260 18.30 -13.11 -1.93
CA MET A 260 18.15 -13.50 -0.53
C MET A 260 19.21 -12.87 0.38
N ASP A 261 20.48 -12.87 -0.05
CA ASP A 261 21.57 -12.29 0.73
C ASP A 261 21.44 -10.76 0.85
N GLU A 262 20.96 -10.07 -0.19
CA GLU A 262 20.66 -8.63 -0.14
C GLU A 262 19.49 -8.32 0.81
N LEU A 263 18.41 -9.11 0.78
CA LEU A 263 17.24 -8.90 1.65
C LEU A 263 17.53 -9.27 3.13
N LEU A 264 18.29 -10.35 3.38
CA LEU A 264 18.72 -10.73 4.73
C LEU A 264 19.72 -9.73 5.36
N ALA A 265 20.40 -8.92 4.53
CA ALA A 265 21.30 -7.86 4.96
C ALA A 265 20.58 -6.52 5.24
N ILE A 266 19.28 -6.41 4.95
CA ILE A 266 18.51 -5.20 5.25
C ILE A 266 18.44 -4.97 6.78
N PRO A 267 18.74 -3.75 7.27
CA PRO A 267 18.62 -3.42 8.69
C PRO A 267 17.21 -3.73 9.25
N PRO A 268 17.09 -4.26 10.48
CA PRO A 268 15.82 -4.75 11.01
C PRO A 268 14.80 -3.64 11.31
N ASP A 269 15.20 -2.37 11.26
CA ASP A 269 14.35 -1.17 11.37
C ASP A 269 13.80 -0.70 10.01
N LYS A 270 14.21 -1.33 8.89
CA LYS A 270 13.74 -0.99 7.54
C LYS A 270 12.64 -1.92 7.06
N TYR A 271 11.68 -1.33 6.35
CA TYR A 271 10.56 -2.06 5.75
C TYR A 271 10.99 -2.85 4.50
N ILE A 272 10.43 -4.05 4.33
CA ILE A 272 10.64 -4.91 3.17
C ILE A 272 9.27 -5.34 2.64
N LEU A 273 8.87 -4.87 1.47
CA LEU A 273 7.60 -5.23 0.83
C LEU A 273 7.89 -6.16 -0.36
N CYS A 274 7.64 -7.47 -0.19
CA CYS A 274 7.89 -8.49 -1.20
C CYS A 274 6.63 -8.75 -2.05
N ARG A 275 6.70 -8.51 -3.37
CA ARG A 275 5.61 -8.84 -4.30
C ARG A 275 5.91 -10.15 -5.05
N GLY A 276 5.36 -11.25 -4.53
CA GLY A 276 5.33 -12.53 -5.24
C GLY A 276 4.26 -12.53 -6.34
N ALA A 277 4.50 -13.32 -7.38
CA ALA A 277 3.56 -13.55 -8.48
C ALA A 277 3.97 -14.76 -9.33
N GLY A 278 2.99 -15.39 -10.00
CA GLY A 278 3.13 -16.62 -10.81
C GLY A 278 4.07 -16.55 -12.03
N ASP A 279 4.71 -15.40 -12.29
CA ASP A 279 5.43 -15.10 -13.54
C ASP A 279 6.96 -15.05 -13.37
N GLY A 280 7.59 -16.20 -13.13
CA GLY A 280 9.05 -16.28 -13.09
C GLY A 280 9.63 -17.69 -13.08
N ALA A 281 10.95 -17.79 -13.25
CA ALA A 281 11.67 -19.06 -13.16
C ALA A 281 11.65 -19.69 -11.76
N PHE A 282 11.29 -18.92 -10.73
CA PHE A 282 11.18 -19.34 -9.33
C PHE A 282 9.78 -19.08 -8.75
N GLY A 283 9.19 -17.91 -9.07
CA GLY A 283 7.89 -17.51 -8.60
C GLY A 283 6.68 -18.25 -9.16
N SER A 284 6.82 -19.43 -9.77
CA SER A 284 5.69 -20.14 -10.39
C SER A 284 4.59 -20.61 -9.42
N THR A 285 4.81 -20.52 -8.10
CA THR A 285 3.80 -20.84 -7.08
C THR A 285 3.80 -19.84 -5.93
N HIS A 286 2.63 -19.72 -5.30
CA HIS A 286 2.43 -18.99 -4.05
C HIS A 286 3.36 -19.50 -2.95
N ASP A 287 3.36 -20.82 -2.73
CA ASP A 287 4.12 -21.53 -1.69
C ASP A 287 5.61 -21.19 -1.70
N PHE A 288 6.23 -21.14 -2.89
CA PHE A 288 7.66 -20.87 -3.02
C PHE A 288 8.03 -19.46 -2.58
N THR A 289 7.28 -18.47 -3.05
CA THR A 289 7.56 -17.07 -2.71
C THR A 289 7.12 -16.72 -1.29
N LEU A 290 6.05 -17.32 -0.77
CA LEU A 290 5.68 -17.23 0.64
C LEU A 290 6.78 -17.81 1.54
N ALA A 291 7.31 -19.00 1.22
CA ALA A 291 8.42 -19.60 1.96
C ALA A 291 9.66 -18.71 1.94
N CYS A 292 10.04 -18.16 0.77
CA CYS A 292 11.15 -17.21 0.66
C CYS A 292 10.92 -15.93 1.49
N TYR A 293 9.69 -15.41 1.52
CA TYR A 293 9.31 -14.28 2.37
C TYR A 293 9.51 -14.61 3.85
N LEU A 294 9.05 -15.78 4.32
CA LEU A 294 9.23 -16.21 5.71
C LEU A 294 10.71 -16.36 6.08
N ILE A 295 11.54 -16.91 5.19
CA ILE A 295 13.00 -16.97 5.41
C ILE A 295 13.57 -15.56 5.67
N ILE A 296 13.20 -14.53 4.89
CA ILE A 296 13.76 -13.16 5.06
C ILE A 296 13.06 -12.31 6.12
N ALA A 297 11.88 -12.72 6.61
CA ALA A 297 11.00 -11.83 7.36
C ALA A 297 11.64 -11.24 8.64
N ASN A 298 11.54 -9.92 8.78
CA ASN A 298 11.75 -9.15 10.00
C ASN A 298 10.43 -8.50 10.45
N ASP A 299 10.41 -7.78 11.58
CA ASP A 299 9.22 -7.14 12.13
C ASP A 299 8.54 -6.14 11.17
N TYR A 300 9.27 -5.61 10.18
CA TYR A 300 8.78 -4.65 9.18
C TYR A 300 8.70 -5.24 7.77
N SER A 301 8.72 -6.57 7.64
CA SER A 301 8.52 -7.28 6.38
C SER A 301 7.04 -7.53 6.12
N PHE A 302 6.62 -7.31 4.88
CA PHE A 302 5.26 -7.49 4.38
C PHE A 302 5.28 -8.23 3.04
N TYR A 303 4.20 -8.95 2.75
CA TYR A 303 4.05 -9.77 1.56
C TYR A 303 2.81 -9.38 0.76
N SER A 304 2.85 -9.66 -0.55
CA SER A 304 1.68 -9.66 -1.42
C SER A 304 1.84 -10.74 -2.47
N TRP A 305 0.72 -11.32 -2.91
CA TRP A 305 0.67 -12.29 -3.99
C TRP A 305 -0.53 -11.96 -4.89
N GLY A 306 -0.28 -11.73 -6.18
CA GLY A 306 -1.29 -11.28 -7.14
C GLY A 306 -1.92 -12.39 -8.00
N GLY A 307 -1.66 -13.67 -7.70
CA GLY A 307 -2.06 -14.79 -8.56
C GLY A 307 -1.24 -14.88 -9.86
N ASP A 308 -1.77 -15.63 -10.82
CA ASP A 308 -1.17 -15.79 -12.15
C ASP A 308 -1.48 -14.60 -13.06
N GLU A 309 -2.66 -13.98 -12.89
CA GLU A 309 -3.07 -12.74 -13.56
C GLU A 309 -2.57 -11.49 -12.80
N ASN A 310 -1.32 -11.53 -12.31
CA ASN A 310 -0.72 -10.53 -11.43
C ASN A 310 -0.62 -9.12 -12.04
N SER A 311 -1.73 -8.39 -11.92
CA SER A 311 -1.92 -7.03 -12.38
C SER A 311 -1.82 -6.02 -11.23
N TYR A 312 -1.74 -4.75 -11.58
CA TYR A 312 -1.97 -3.63 -10.66
C TYR A 312 -3.42 -3.08 -10.76
N ALA A 313 -4.23 -3.58 -11.70
CA ALA A 313 -5.64 -3.20 -11.75
C ALA A 313 -6.44 -4.00 -10.72
N ALA A 314 -7.21 -3.31 -9.89
CA ALA A 314 -7.89 -3.91 -8.75
C ALA A 314 -9.01 -4.87 -9.11
N ASP A 315 -9.51 -4.79 -10.34
CA ASP A 315 -10.55 -5.69 -10.86
C ASP A 315 -9.98 -7.06 -11.29
N ASP A 316 -8.65 -7.16 -11.40
CA ASP A 316 -7.94 -8.38 -11.79
C ASP A 316 -7.43 -9.14 -10.54
N SER A 317 -6.73 -8.45 -9.62
CA SER A 317 -5.88 -9.11 -8.59
C SER A 317 -6.06 -8.64 -7.14
N LEU A 318 -6.70 -7.50 -6.87
CA LEU A 318 -6.66 -6.86 -5.55
C LEU A 318 -7.25 -7.73 -4.43
N ILE A 319 -8.33 -8.44 -4.72
CA ILE A 319 -9.11 -9.23 -3.74
C ILE A 319 -8.70 -10.71 -3.72
N TYR A 320 -7.50 -11.04 -4.22
CA TYR A 320 -6.95 -12.39 -4.14
C TYR A 320 -6.75 -12.82 -2.67
N TRP A 321 -7.15 -14.04 -2.33
CA TRP A 321 -6.91 -14.65 -1.02
C TRP A 321 -6.33 -16.05 -1.14
N SER A 322 -5.47 -16.41 -0.19
CA SER A 322 -4.96 -17.77 0.03
C SER A 322 -5.19 -18.12 1.50
N GLU A 323 -5.59 -19.36 1.78
CA GLU A 323 -5.76 -19.86 3.15
C GLU A 323 -4.45 -19.81 3.95
N ASP A 324 -3.30 -19.84 3.27
CA ASP A 324 -1.97 -19.70 3.90
C ASP A 324 -1.76 -18.30 4.54
N PHE A 325 -2.62 -17.31 4.25
CA PHE A 325 -2.64 -16.00 4.95
C PHE A 325 -3.34 -16.01 6.31
N ASP A 326 -4.19 -17.00 6.58
CA ASP A 326 -4.88 -17.19 7.87
C ASP A 326 -4.15 -18.18 8.79
N GLN A 327 -3.07 -18.82 8.31
CA GLN A 327 -2.26 -19.74 9.10
C GLN A 327 -1.46 -19.01 10.18
N GLU A 328 -1.41 -19.62 11.36
CA GLU A 328 -0.65 -19.08 12.49
C GLU A 328 0.85 -19.36 12.28
N ILE A 329 1.68 -18.31 12.34
CA ILE A 329 3.14 -18.41 12.15
C ILE A 329 3.84 -18.40 13.51
N GLY A 330 3.51 -17.42 14.33
CA GLY A 330 4.22 -17.10 15.57
C GLY A 330 5.62 -16.54 15.31
N LYS A 331 6.33 -16.21 16.38
CA LYS A 331 7.64 -15.55 16.30
C LYS A 331 8.71 -16.47 15.72
N PRO A 332 9.71 -15.92 15.01
CA PRO A 332 10.87 -16.70 14.58
C PRO A 332 11.68 -17.15 15.80
N LEU A 333 11.94 -18.46 15.91
CA LEU A 333 12.76 -19.02 17.00
C LEU A 333 14.25 -18.68 16.84
N SER A 334 14.68 -18.41 15.61
CA SER A 334 16.04 -17.96 15.29
C SER A 334 16.09 -17.17 13.98
N LYS A 335 17.28 -16.66 13.63
CA LYS A 335 17.57 -16.17 12.28
C LYS A 335 17.63 -17.34 11.31
N ALA A 336 17.29 -17.11 10.04
CA ALA A 336 17.46 -18.11 9.00
C ALA A 336 18.91 -18.63 8.93
N THR A 337 19.06 -19.92 8.67
CA THR A 337 20.33 -20.55 8.35
C THR A 337 20.44 -20.81 6.85
N LYS A 338 21.66 -20.88 6.33
CA LYS A 338 21.97 -21.07 4.90
C LYS A 338 23.08 -22.11 4.74
N ASN A 339 22.89 -23.07 3.84
CA ASN A 339 23.89 -24.05 3.43
C ASN A 339 23.86 -24.20 1.90
N GLY A 340 24.79 -23.56 1.20
CA GLY A 340 24.75 -23.45 -0.26
C GLY A 340 23.49 -22.72 -0.72
N TYR A 341 22.66 -23.42 -1.51
CA TYR A 341 21.36 -22.94 -2.00
C TYR A 341 20.18 -23.26 -1.07
N ALA A 342 20.40 -24.02 0.01
CA ALA A 342 19.37 -24.37 0.98
C ALA A 342 19.29 -23.32 2.10
N TYR A 343 18.07 -22.89 2.42
CA TYR A 343 17.74 -21.98 3.51
C TYR A 343 16.70 -22.63 4.42
N HIS A 344 16.84 -22.44 5.73
CA HIS A 344 15.95 -23.00 6.73
C HIS A 344 15.65 -21.99 7.84
N ARG A 345 14.39 -21.93 8.31
CA ARG A 345 13.98 -21.11 9.46
C ARG A 345 12.80 -21.70 10.23
N ASP A 346 12.96 -21.78 11.54
CA ASP A 346 11.91 -22.17 12.50
C ASP A 346 11.12 -20.97 13.04
N PHE A 347 9.81 -21.17 13.19
CA PHE A 347 8.87 -20.31 13.90
C PHE A 347 8.14 -21.12 14.99
N GLU A 348 7.43 -20.44 15.90
CA GLU A 348 6.63 -21.09 16.95
C GLU A 348 5.60 -22.09 16.35
N HIS A 349 4.95 -21.74 15.24
CA HIS A 349 3.87 -22.53 14.62
C HIS A 349 4.16 -23.03 13.19
N CYS A 350 5.36 -22.81 12.63
CA CYS A 350 5.78 -23.50 11.41
C CYS A 350 7.30 -23.74 11.33
N SER A 351 7.73 -24.54 10.35
CA SER A 351 9.12 -24.68 9.91
C SER A 351 9.17 -24.43 8.40
N VAL A 352 10.16 -23.68 7.93
CA VAL A 352 10.27 -23.26 6.53
C VAL A 352 11.60 -23.72 5.95
N ASP A 353 11.53 -24.44 4.83
CA ASP A 353 12.67 -24.89 4.04
C ASP A 353 12.55 -24.37 2.60
N VAL A 354 13.64 -23.88 2.04
CA VAL A 354 13.73 -23.39 0.65
C VAL A 354 15.04 -23.88 0.04
N ASN A 355 15.00 -24.39 -1.19
CA ASN A 355 16.19 -24.73 -1.98
C ASN A 355 16.15 -24.02 -3.34
N LEU A 356 17.12 -23.13 -3.55
CA LEU A 356 17.20 -22.27 -4.74
C LEU A 356 17.84 -22.96 -5.96
N GLU A 357 18.43 -24.15 -5.81
CA GLU A 357 18.94 -24.96 -6.91
C GLU A 357 17.84 -25.83 -7.50
N THR A 358 17.10 -26.52 -6.63
CA THR A 358 15.97 -27.39 -7.04
C THR A 358 14.65 -26.65 -7.21
N LYS A 359 14.59 -25.36 -6.82
CA LYS A 359 13.38 -24.51 -6.84
C LYS A 359 12.24 -25.09 -5.99
N ALA A 360 12.59 -25.82 -4.94
CA ALA A 360 11.66 -26.45 -4.02
C ALA A 360 11.51 -25.64 -2.73
N SER A 361 10.35 -25.74 -2.11
CA SER A 361 10.03 -25.10 -0.83
C SER A 361 9.05 -25.96 -0.05
N THR A 362 9.11 -25.85 1.28
CA THR A 362 8.12 -26.46 2.18
C THR A 362 7.83 -25.50 3.32
N ILE A 363 6.55 -25.31 3.65
CA ILE A 363 6.11 -24.70 4.90
C ILE A 363 5.39 -25.78 5.70
N ALA A 364 6.07 -26.33 6.70
CA ALA A 364 5.52 -27.34 7.59
C ALA A 364 4.78 -26.65 8.75
N TRP A 365 3.48 -26.39 8.56
CA TRP A 365 2.59 -25.88 9.59
C TRP A 365 2.50 -26.87 10.77
N LYS A 366 2.73 -26.38 11.99
CA LYS A 366 2.62 -27.13 13.25
C LYS A 366 1.17 -27.00 13.74
N PRO A 367 0.56 -28.05 14.33
CA PRO A 367 -0.77 -27.90 14.92
C PRO A 367 -0.75 -26.83 16.01
N VAL A 368 -1.64 -25.85 15.90
CA VAL A 368 -1.96 -24.94 17.01
C VAL A 368 -2.82 -25.73 18.00
N ASP A 369 -2.49 -25.68 19.29
CA ASP A 369 -3.23 -26.41 20.34
C ASP A 369 -4.74 -26.11 20.27
N GLY A 370 -5.52 -27.07 19.77
CA GLY A 370 -6.97 -26.96 19.60
C GLY A 370 -7.49 -26.95 18.15
N LYS A 371 -6.64 -26.82 17.13
CA LYS A 371 -7.02 -27.03 15.71
C LYS A 371 -6.24 -28.22 15.12
N LEU A 372 -6.98 -29.28 14.78
CA LEU A 372 -6.44 -30.38 13.98
C LEU A 372 -6.07 -29.88 12.59
N ALA A 373 -4.82 -30.12 12.17
CA ALA A 373 -4.40 -29.83 10.81
C ALA A 373 -5.14 -30.74 9.82
N PHE A 374 -5.81 -30.15 8.84
CA PHE A 374 -6.35 -30.89 7.70
C PHE A 374 -5.21 -31.17 6.72
N PRO A 375 -4.99 -32.43 6.29
CA PRO A 375 -4.09 -32.71 5.18
C PRO A 375 -4.59 -31.99 3.91
N LYS A 376 -3.69 -31.33 3.17
CA LYS A 376 -3.94 -30.97 1.76
C LYS A 376 -3.94 -32.28 0.96
N ASP A 377 -5.07 -32.98 0.91
CA ASP A 377 -5.25 -34.17 0.07
C ASP A 377 -5.08 -33.80 -1.41
N GLU A 378 -4.41 -34.67 -2.17
CA GLU A 378 -4.22 -34.51 -3.62
C GLU A 378 -5.56 -34.54 -4.37
N ILE A 379 -6.15 -33.37 -4.65
CA ILE A 379 -7.21 -33.27 -5.65
C ILE A 379 -6.56 -33.37 -7.04
N LYS A 380 -6.44 -34.61 -7.51
CA LYS A 380 -6.29 -34.92 -8.93
C LYS A 380 -7.66 -34.78 -9.61
N GLU A 381 -7.77 -33.82 -10.53
CA GLU A 381 -8.46 -33.98 -11.82
C GLU A 381 -7.93 -32.98 -12.85
#